data_AF-A0A2V7S0P6-F1
#
_entry.id   AF-A0A2V7S0P6-F1
#
_cell.length_a   1.000
_cell.length_b   1.000
_cell.length_c   1.000
_cell.angle_alpha   90.00
_cell.angle_beta   90.00
_cell.angle_gamma   90.00
#
_symmetry.space_group_name_H-M   'P 1'
#
loop_
_entity.id
_entity.type
_entity.pdbx_description
1 polymer ?
#
loop_
_entity_poly.entity_id
_entity_poly.type
_entity_poly.pdbx_seq_one_letter_code
_entity_poly.pdbx_strand_id
1 'polypeptide(L)'
;MLLFPFALHGQYSRERVSLVLRGEEALQRQEVGAAIDAFRAAARDTSVARRAAAERMLGIISWRFYHENGRAREHFGAALATQHDTAATLVELARLAISEGRYRQAFTFADRARAAAVDDIARRGAVLQMARAVTEAALAARVDDAPSADHADSAAVASVVSELLALVRETPGRGDESHQLLLAALIAGDGAAATSGADSYYLVGVGDASMQTAIPATIAELDKLLPAWHGDHTRATDRARLVAALTRARLIDAAALVATPGAEVIAYAAYCRRMARTAEEYYRRALLGEGRQTDLTRGYIHASHDLWPRLTWPGATPRYYPAAVDAELARRFGTILQLGITGGYYDMHMAHVVGAERRVISQYGKRAAVDFVVIDGIVTNGLQSWAWDDAGGHGGWQRSDTIVQVRPIFVEHAISLWVSADTARREREEGSIASDSVLDWNLAQSDSIAYLPGVAARLRRDGRQALMDSLRRAGVSDLTLGSVFVRVASRLMRESSIIAHEGRHAIDEMLRPSLSPEEREFRAKLSEIAFAERPKIVMSSIVHPNIGDATPHGRANARVMLGLIRWMRAHASEVRGLLVNRPMLPQLPLLSDAQLRRAFRSMDPLALQPGR
;
A
#
# COMPACT_ATOMS: atom_id res chain seq x y z
N MET A 1 -1.65 -8.37 8.77
CA MET A 1 -0.26 -7.85 8.78
C MET A 1 -0.16 -6.42 8.24
N LEU A 2 0.57 -5.51 8.91
CA LEU A 2 0.82 -4.15 8.42
C LEU A 2 2.07 -4.10 7.52
N LEU A 3 1.96 -3.46 6.36
CA LEU A 3 3.06 -3.20 5.45
C LEU A 3 3.03 -1.71 5.09
N PHE A 4 4.13 -1.03 5.35
CA PHE A 4 4.33 0.34 4.91
C PHE A 4 5.04 0.31 3.55
N PRO A 5 4.39 0.69 2.42
CA PRO A 5 5.16 1.16 1.30
C PRO A 5 5.98 2.31 1.84
N PHE A 6 7.30 2.14 1.91
CA PHE A 6 8.21 3.18 2.39
C PHE A 6 8.26 4.37 1.39
N ALA A 7 7.13 4.81 0.84
CA ALA A 7 6.99 5.96 -0.05
C ALA A 7 6.82 7.29 0.72
N LEU A 8 6.71 7.27 2.05
CA LEU A 8 7.09 8.42 2.89
C LEU A 8 8.63 8.54 2.93
N HIS A 9 9.24 8.79 1.77
CA HIS A 9 10.61 9.27 1.68
C HIS A 9 10.57 10.77 1.48
N GLY A 10 10.79 11.50 2.57
CA GLY A 10 11.12 12.90 2.45
C GLY A 10 11.32 13.72 3.71
N GLN A 11 11.47 13.17 4.93
CA GLN A 11 11.87 14.01 6.09
C GLN A 11 12.30 13.30 7.38
N TYR A 12 13.07 12.21 7.33
CA TYR A 12 13.70 11.69 8.56
C TYR A 12 14.95 12.51 8.91
N SER A 13 14.70 13.64 9.57
CA SER A 13 15.66 14.51 10.26
C SER A 13 16.57 13.68 11.19
N ARG A 14 17.85 13.59 10.84
CA ARG A 14 18.91 12.80 11.50
C ARG A 14 19.35 13.32 12.89
N GLU A 15 18.49 14.05 13.58
CA GLU A 15 18.68 14.45 14.97
C GLU A 15 17.56 13.80 15.79
N ARG A 16 17.90 12.83 16.65
CA ARG A 16 16.93 12.20 17.57
C ARG A 16 16.49 13.22 18.61
N VAL A 17 15.49 14.01 18.24
CA VAL A 17 14.10 14.01 18.71
C VAL A 17 13.45 15.16 17.92
N SER A 18 13.31 15.01 16.61
CA SER A 18 12.54 15.99 15.86
C SER A 18 11.08 15.92 16.31
N LEU A 19 10.51 17.05 16.72
CA LEU A 19 9.09 17.17 17.09
C LEU A 19 8.16 16.72 15.95
N VAL A 20 8.63 16.78 14.69
CA VAL A 20 7.92 16.23 13.51
C VAL A 20 7.75 14.72 13.63
N LEU A 21 8.83 13.98 13.93
CA LEU A 21 8.78 12.52 14.07
C LEU A 21 7.84 12.09 15.20
N ARG A 22 7.86 12.80 16.33
CA ARG A 22 6.90 12.56 17.43
C ARG A 22 5.46 12.74 16.98
N GLY A 23 5.19 13.75 16.15
CA GLY A 23 3.86 13.97 15.59
C GLY A 23 3.42 12.85 14.64
N GLU A 24 4.33 12.40 13.78
CA GLU A 24 4.08 11.25 12.88
C GLU A 24 3.82 9.96 13.66
N GLU A 25 4.62 9.66 14.70
CA GLU A 25 4.42 8.51 15.58
C GLU A 25 3.08 8.58 16.32
N ALA A 26 2.68 9.77 16.78
CA ALA A 26 1.38 9.98 17.42
C ALA A 26 0.23 9.73 16.42
N LEU A 27 0.31 10.23 15.18
CA LEU A 27 -0.66 9.87 14.13
C LEU A 27 -0.66 8.37 13.85
N GLN A 28 0.50 7.73 13.87
CA GLN A 28 0.61 6.28 13.68
C GLN A 28 -0.13 5.49 14.75
N ARG A 29 -0.17 6.01 15.99
CA ARG A 29 -0.95 5.50 17.12
C ARG A 29 -2.38 6.04 17.20
N GLN A 30 -2.84 6.78 16.18
CA GLN A 30 -4.16 7.41 16.13
C GLN A 30 -4.39 8.48 17.24
N GLU A 31 -3.32 9.04 17.81
CA GLU A 31 -3.33 10.07 18.84
C GLU A 31 -3.34 11.48 18.21
N VAL A 32 -4.43 11.85 17.54
CA VAL A 32 -4.52 13.09 16.74
C VAL A 32 -4.16 14.35 17.55
N GLY A 33 -4.62 14.44 18.80
CA GLY A 33 -4.29 15.58 19.68
C GLY A 33 -2.80 15.70 19.99
N ALA A 34 -2.16 14.58 20.37
CA ALA A 34 -0.72 14.55 20.64
C ALA A 34 0.11 14.87 19.39
N ALA A 35 -0.37 14.44 18.21
CA ALA A 35 0.25 14.79 16.94
C ALA A 35 0.21 16.29 16.68
N ILE A 36 -0.95 16.93 16.85
CA ILE A 36 -1.11 18.38 16.67
C ILE A 36 -0.16 19.15 17.60
N ASP A 37 -0.08 18.75 18.87
CA ASP A 37 0.79 19.43 19.84
C ASP A 37 2.28 19.32 19.45
N ALA A 38 2.70 18.13 19.01
CA ALA A 38 4.06 17.90 18.52
C ALA A 38 4.35 18.73 17.26
N PHE A 39 3.45 18.77 16.28
CA PHE A 39 3.63 19.57 15.06
C PHE A 39 3.59 21.07 15.34
N ARG A 40 2.73 21.56 16.24
CA ARG A 40 2.74 22.99 16.64
C ARG A 40 4.05 23.40 17.28
N ALA A 41 4.64 22.53 18.09
CA ALA A 41 5.96 22.77 18.65
C ALA A 41 7.04 22.77 17.55
N ALA A 42 6.98 21.81 16.61
CA ALA A 42 7.91 21.73 15.47
C ALA A 42 7.79 22.92 14.51
N ALA A 43 6.61 23.50 14.34
CA ALA A 43 6.37 24.70 13.52
C ALA A 43 7.12 25.94 14.05
N ARG A 44 7.58 25.91 15.31
CA ARG A 44 8.38 26.96 15.95
C ARG A 44 9.87 26.61 16.07
N ASP A 45 10.29 25.50 15.47
CA ASP A 45 11.69 25.04 15.51
C ASP A 45 12.61 26.03 14.76
N THR A 46 13.89 26.08 15.12
CA THR A 46 14.88 26.93 14.43
C THR A 46 15.22 26.39 13.04
N SER A 47 15.07 25.08 12.82
CA SER A 47 15.25 24.44 11.51
C SER A 47 14.10 24.76 10.56
N VAL A 48 14.43 25.43 9.46
CA VAL A 48 13.49 25.75 8.37
C VAL A 48 12.80 24.50 7.84
N ALA A 49 13.56 23.41 7.69
CA ALA A 49 13.03 22.14 7.18
C ALA A 49 11.99 21.52 8.12
N ARG A 50 12.24 21.55 9.44
CA ARG A 50 11.28 21.05 10.43
C ARG A 50 10.03 21.90 10.50
N ARG A 51 10.15 23.23 10.41
CA ARG A 51 8.99 24.12 10.33
C ARG A 51 8.12 23.83 9.12
N ALA A 52 8.72 23.72 7.93
CA ALA A 52 8.00 23.45 6.69
C ALA A 52 7.22 22.12 6.76
N ALA A 53 7.87 21.07 7.26
CA ALA A 53 7.27 19.75 7.47
C ALA A 53 6.09 19.81 8.45
N ALA A 54 6.28 20.47 9.59
CA ALA A 54 5.28 20.59 10.63
C ALA A 54 4.04 21.36 10.16
N GLU A 55 4.24 22.50 9.49
CA GLU A 55 3.16 23.30 8.93
C GLU A 55 2.38 22.51 7.86
N ARG A 56 3.05 21.74 7.00
CA ARG A 56 2.35 20.83 6.08
C ARG A 56 1.48 19.81 6.83
N MET A 57 2.03 19.14 7.85
CA MET A 57 1.28 18.14 8.61
C MET A 57 0.08 18.74 9.35
N LEU A 58 0.22 19.95 9.91
CA LEU A 58 -0.91 20.68 10.48
C LEU A 58 -1.97 21.00 9.42
N GLY A 59 -1.55 21.42 8.22
CA GLY A 59 -2.45 21.64 7.10
C GLY A 59 -3.23 20.38 6.72
N ILE A 60 -2.55 19.24 6.59
CA ILE A 60 -3.16 17.93 6.31
C ILE A 60 -4.20 17.57 7.38
N ILE A 61 -3.85 17.72 8.67
CA ILE A 61 -4.77 17.45 9.77
C ILE A 61 -6.00 18.37 9.69
N SER A 62 -5.80 19.67 9.47
CA SER A 62 -6.90 20.64 9.37
C SER A 62 -7.93 20.25 8.33
N TRP A 63 -7.53 19.90 7.10
CA TRP A 63 -8.51 19.58 6.06
C TRP A 63 -9.03 18.13 6.14
N ARG A 64 -8.17 17.12 6.36
CA ARG A 64 -8.60 15.70 6.34
C ARG A 64 -9.39 15.30 7.58
N PHE A 65 -8.99 15.80 8.75
CA PHE A 65 -9.59 15.39 10.02
C PHE A 65 -10.72 16.35 10.44
N TYR A 66 -10.50 17.65 10.29
CA TYR A 66 -11.42 18.66 10.80
C TYR A 66 -12.25 19.37 9.71
N HIS A 67 -12.00 19.10 8.42
CA HIS A 67 -12.64 19.82 7.30
C HIS A 67 -12.44 21.35 7.35
N GLU A 68 -11.37 21.81 7.99
CA GLU A 68 -11.00 23.23 8.16
C GLU A 68 -10.14 23.71 6.97
N ASN A 69 -10.70 23.72 5.75
CA ASN A 69 -9.97 24.03 4.52
C ASN A 69 -9.31 25.44 4.52
N GLY A 70 -9.92 26.42 5.21
CA GLY A 70 -9.33 27.75 5.39
C GLY A 70 -8.00 27.69 6.15
N ARG A 71 -8.01 27.02 7.32
CA ARG A 71 -6.82 26.84 8.17
C ARG A 71 -5.77 25.97 7.50
N ALA A 72 -6.19 24.96 6.74
CA ALA A 72 -5.27 24.16 5.95
C ALA A 72 -4.46 25.03 4.97
N ARG A 73 -5.11 25.97 4.27
CA ARG A 73 -4.41 26.91 3.37
C ARG A 73 -3.49 27.86 4.12
N GLU A 74 -3.84 28.31 5.32
CA GLU A 74 -2.96 29.13 6.16
C GLU A 74 -1.68 28.37 6.50
N HIS A 75 -1.80 27.13 6.96
CA HIS A 75 -0.68 26.23 7.27
C HIS A 75 0.17 25.93 6.03
N PHE A 76 -0.43 25.61 4.89
CA PHE A 76 0.32 25.43 3.64
C PHE A 76 1.00 26.72 3.18
N GLY A 77 0.37 27.88 3.38
CA GLY A 77 0.98 29.19 3.13
C GLY A 77 2.22 29.43 4.01
N ALA A 78 2.12 29.11 5.30
CA ALA A 78 3.25 29.18 6.23
C ALA A 78 4.39 28.23 5.82
N ALA A 79 4.08 27.00 5.41
CA ALA A 79 5.05 26.07 4.88
C ALA A 79 5.73 26.61 3.61
N LEU A 80 4.99 27.17 2.66
CA LEU A 80 5.55 27.78 1.44
C LEU A 80 6.45 28.98 1.75
N ALA A 81 6.10 29.80 2.74
CA ALA A 81 6.89 30.96 3.15
C ALA A 81 8.29 30.59 3.66
N THR A 82 8.51 29.34 4.09
CA THR A 82 9.83 28.83 4.46
C THR A 82 10.78 28.64 3.27
N GLN A 83 10.25 28.59 2.04
CA GLN A 83 10.97 28.25 0.80
C GLN A 83 11.68 26.89 0.85
N HIS A 84 11.30 26.01 1.77
CA HIS A 84 11.84 24.66 1.88
C HIS A 84 10.80 23.63 1.44
N ASP A 85 11.23 22.68 0.61
CA ASP A 85 10.40 21.58 0.14
C ASP A 85 9.05 22.06 -0.46
N THR A 86 9.16 23.08 -1.32
CA THR A 86 8.03 23.76 -1.96
C THR A 86 7.18 22.80 -2.78
N ALA A 87 7.81 21.83 -3.46
CA ALA A 87 7.11 20.83 -4.25
C ALA A 87 6.14 19.99 -3.40
N ALA A 88 6.57 19.48 -2.23
CA ALA A 88 5.69 18.72 -1.35
C ALA A 88 4.48 19.54 -0.86
N THR A 89 4.68 20.82 -0.52
CA THR A 89 3.57 21.67 -0.07
C THR A 89 2.58 21.98 -1.21
N LEU A 90 3.07 22.17 -2.43
CA LEU A 90 2.21 22.38 -3.60
C LEU A 90 1.42 21.12 -3.98
N VAL A 91 1.99 19.93 -3.79
CA VAL A 91 1.28 18.65 -3.91
C VAL A 91 0.09 18.59 -2.95
N GLU A 92 0.27 18.98 -1.68
CA GLU A 92 -0.82 19.00 -0.70
C GLU A 92 -1.89 20.05 -1.01
N LEU A 93 -1.50 21.21 -1.53
CA LEU A 93 -2.45 22.20 -2.04
C LEU A 93 -3.26 21.68 -3.25
N ALA A 94 -2.64 20.88 -4.12
CA ALA A 94 -3.33 20.24 -5.23
C ALA A 94 -4.37 19.23 -4.73
N ARG A 95 -4.00 18.40 -3.74
CA ARG A 95 -4.92 17.43 -3.11
C ARG A 95 -6.11 18.11 -2.45
N LEU A 96 -5.87 19.20 -1.69
CA LEU A 96 -6.94 20.01 -1.12
C LEU A 96 -7.86 20.57 -2.21
N ALA A 97 -7.31 21.13 -3.29
CA ALA A 97 -8.12 21.64 -4.39
C ALA A 97 -8.94 20.54 -5.10
N ILE A 98 -8.42 19.32 -5.27
CA ILE A 98 -9.18 18.17 -5.77
C ILE A 98 -10.37 17.86 -4.85
N SER A 99 -10.15 17.80 -3.53
CA SER A 99 -11.21 17.52 -2.56
C SER A 99 -12.34 18.56 -2.57
N GLU A 100 -12.04 19.78 -3.02
CA GLU A 100 -12.99 20.88 -3.16
C GLU A 100 -13.61 20.97 -4.56
N GLY A 101 -13.30 20.03 -5.46
CA GLY A 101 -13.76 20.04 -6.85
C GLY A 101 -13.14 21.14 -7.71
N ARG A 102 -12.02 21.73 -7.27
CA ARG A 102 -11.28 22.82 -7.94
C ARG A 102 -10.14 22.26 -8.79
N TYR A 103 -10.48 21.41 -9.75
CA TYR A 103 -9.52 20.61 -10.51
C TYR A 103 -8.54 21.43 -11.37
N ARG A 104 -8.92 22.55 -11.99
CA ARG A 104 -7.95 23.39 -12.74
C ARG A 104 -6.91 24.02 -11.82
N GLN A 105 -7.36 24.47 -10.65
CA GLN A 105 -6.46 24.99 -9.64
C GLN A 105 -5.53 23.89 -9.10
N ALA A 106 -6.06 22.68 -8.87
CA ALA A 106 -5.26 21.54 -8.47
C ALA A 106 -4.16 21.22 -9.50
N PHE A 107 -4.51 21.17 -10.78
CA PHE A 107 -3.55 20.98 -11.87
C PHE A 107 -2.46 22.06 -11.83
N THR A 108 -2.85 23.32 -11.66
CA THR A 108 -1.90 24.44 -11.59
C THR A 108 -0.94 24.31 -10.41
N PHE A 109 -1.42 23.92 -9.23
CA PHE A 109 -0.55 23.66 -8.08
C PHE A 109 0.39 22.48 -8.34
N ALA A 110 -0.11 21.39 -8.92
CA ALA A 110 0.68 20.21 -9.22
C ALA A 110 1.75 20.47 -10.30
N ASP A 111 1.45 21.22 -11.36
CA ASP A 111 2.44 21.60 -12.36
C ASP A 111 3.52 22.53 -11.78
N ARG A 112 3.14 23.47 -10.90
CA ARG A 112 4.12 24.26 -10.13
C ARG A 112 4.97 23.38 -9.22
N ALA A 113 4.39 22.34 -8.61
CA ALA A 113 5.13 21.37 -7.80
C ALA A 113 6.15 20.61 -8.65
N ARG A 114 5.77 20.19 -9.86
CA ARG A 114 6.64 19.52 -10.83
C ARG A 114 7.81 20.42 -11.23
N ALA A 115 7.55 21.69 -11.51
CA ALA A 115 8.60 22.67 -11.82
C ALA A 115 9.53 22.96 -10.64
N ALA A 116 9.04 22.84 -9.40
CA ALA A 116 9.82 23.03 -8.17
C ALA A 116 10.49 21.74 -7.66
N ALA A 117 10.27 20.60 -8.31
CA ALA A 117 10.79 19.31 -7.87
C ALA A 117 12.32 19.26 -8.02
N VAL A 118 13.01 18.89 -6.93
CA VAL A 118 14.47 18.76 -6.90
C VAL A 118 14.94 17.31 -6.96
N ASP A 119 14.00 16.36 -6.86
CA ASP A 119 14.26 14.93 -6.98
C ASP A 119 13.10 14.21 -7.67
N ASP A 120 13.34 12.94 -7.98
CA ASP A 120 12.39 12.10 -8.70
C ASP A 120 11.12 11.78 -7.89
N ILE A 121 11.20 11.76 -6.54
CA ILE A 121 10.04 11.50 -5.69
C ILE A 121 9.07 12.68 -5.77
N ALA A 122 9.58 13.89 -5.60
CA ALA A 122 8.81 15.12 -5.72
C ALA A 122 8.20 15.27 -7.13
N ARG A 123 8.98 14.96 -8.17
CA ARG A 123 8.50 15.00 -9.56
C ARG A 123 7.35 14.02 -9.80
N ARG A 124 7.51 12.76 -9.39
CA ARG A 124 6.46 11.72 -9.54
C ARG A 124 5.21 12.07 -8.76
N GLY A 125 5.36 12.53 -7.51
CA GLY A 125 4.23 12.99 -6.69
C GLY A 125 3.46 14.14 -7.35
N ALA A 126 4.17 15.11 -7.94
CA ALA A 126 3.56 16.20 -8.68
C ALA A 126 2.82 15.73 -9.94
N VAL A 127 3.44 14.90 -10.78
CA VAL A 127 2.81 14.33 -11.99
C VAL A 127 1.56 13.52 -11.64
N LEU A 128 1.60 12.73 -10.56
CA LEU A 128 0.43 11.99 -10.08
C LEU A 128 -0.71 12.93 -9.66
N GLN A 129 -0.44 14.08 -9.03
CA GLN A 129 -1.50 15.04 -8.71
C GLN A 129 -2.00 15.81 -9.93
N MET A 130 -1.15 16.09 -10.92
CA MET A 130 -1.61 16.62 -12.22
C MET A 130 -2.60 15.64 -12.86
N ALA A 131 -2.27 14.35 -12.83
CA ALA A 131 -3.12 13.30 -13.35
C ALA A 131 -4.44 13.17 -12.59
N ARG A 132 -4.39 13.09 -11.26
CA ARG A 132 -5.59 13.02 -10.41
C ARG A 132 -6.51 14.22 -10.61
N ALA A 133 -5.97 15.42 -10.84
CA ALA A 133 -6.80 16.58 -11.18
C ALA A 133 -7.59 16.37 -12.49
N VAL A 134 -6.97 15.78 -13.52
CA VAL A 134 -7.64 15.45 -14.79
C VAL A 134 -8.66 14.31 -14.61
N THR A 135 -8.24 13.21 -13.98
CA THR A 135 -9.02 11.98 -13.91
C THR A 135 -10.19 12.08 -12.93
N GLU A 136 -10.02 12.72 -11.77
CA GLU A 136 -11.12 12.96 -10.83
C GLU A 136 -12.17 13.92 -11.40
N ALA A 137 -11.77 14.93 -12.19
CA ALA A 137 -12.73 15.80 -12.86
C ALA A 137 -13.62 15.00 -13.82
N ALA A 138 -13.01 14.13 -14.64
CA ALA A 138 -13.73 13.28 -15.58
C ALA A 138 -14.62 12.26 -14.86
N LEU A 139 -14.14 11.61 -13.80
CA LEU A 139 -14.91 10.66 -13.01
C LEU A 139 -16.07 11.33 -12.26
N ALA A 140 -15.87 12.52 -11.68
CA ALA A 140 -16.95 13.25 -11.01
C ALA A 140 -18.09 13.59 -11.98
N ALA A 141 -17.76 14.08 -13.18
CA ALA A 141 -18.76 14.35 -14.20
C ALA A 141 -19.42 13.07 -14.73
N ARG A 142 -18.66 11.98 -14.85
CA ARG A 142 -19.14 10.74 -15.46
C ARG A 142 -19.95 9.85 -14.52
N VAL A 143 -19.52 9.77 -13.27
CA VAL A 143 -19.92 8.74 -12.30
C VAL A 143 -20.72 9.33 -11.16
N ASP A 144 -20.33 10.49 -10.65
CA ASP A 144 -21.01 11.15 -9.53
C ASP A 144 -22.18 12.05 -9.99
N ASP A 145 -22.41 12.19 -11.32
CA ASP A 145 -23.36 13.14 -11.93
C ASP A 145 -23.19 14.57 -11.39
N ALA A 146 -21.93 14.91 -11.05
CA ALA A 146 -21.56 16.21 -10.53
C ALA A 146 -21.13 17.10 -11.71
N PRO A 147 -21.96 18.06 -12.17
CA PRO A 147 -21.58 18.95 -13.25
C PRO A 147 -20.41 19.82 -12.78
N SER A 148 -19.19 19.49 -13.20
CA SER A 148 -18.04 20.34 -12.97
C SER A 148 -17.72 21.11 -14.24
N ALA A 149 -17.94 22.43 -14.26
CA ALA A 149 -17.40 23.27 -15.33
C ALA A 149 -15.86 23.41 -15.25
N ASP A 150 -15.25 22.89 -14.16
CA ASP A 150 -13.83 23.03 -13.85
C ASP A 150 -13.00 21.85 -14.37
N HIS A 151 -13.15 21.51 -15.66
CA HIS A 151 -12.31 20.50 -16.30
C HIS A 151 -11.01 21.11 -16.83
N ALA A 152 -9.92 20.35 -16.73
CA ALA A 152 -8.67 20.64 -17.42
C ALA A 152 -8.89 20.64 -18.95
N ASP A 153 -8.15 21.48 -19.67
CA ASP A 153 -8.25 21.53 -21.14
C ASP A 153 -7.48 20.37 -21.80
N SER A 154 -7.68 20.21 -23.11
CA SER A 154 -7.06 19.14 -23.90
C SER A 154 -5.53 19.16 -23.85
N ALA A 155 -4.91 20.33 -23.69
CA ALA A 155 -3.46 20.46 -23.60
C ALA A 155 -2.93 19.96 -22.25
N ALA A 156 -3.64 20.25 -21.16
CA ALA A 156 -3.36 19.71 -19.83
C ALA A 156 -3.51 18.18 -19.80
N VAL A 157 -4.55 17.63 -20.44
CA VAL A 157 -4.71 16.16 -20.59
C VAL A 157 -3.54 15.56 -21.36
N ALA A 158 -3.18 16.12 -22.52
CA ALA A 158 -2.06 15.61 -23.33
C ALA A 158 -0.71 15.67 -22.59
N SER A 159 -0.47 16.74 -21.82
CA SER A 159 0.72 16.88 -20.98
C SER A 159 0.80 15.77 -19.93
N VAL A 160 -0.29 15.49 -19.23
CA VAL A 160 -0.37 14.41 -18.24
C VAL A 160 -0.11 13.04 -18.87
N VAL A 161 -0.72 12.74 -20.02
CA VAL A 161 -0.51 11.47 -20.72
C VAL A 161 0.98 11.31 -21.08
N SER A 162 1.61 12.36 -21.61
CA SER A 162 3.04 12.33 -21.95
C SER A 162 3.94 12.10 -20.74
N GLU A 163 3.72 12.83 -19.65
CA GLU A 163 4.53 12.72 -18.41
C GLU A 163 4.35 11.34 -17.76
N LEU A 164 3.12 10.85 -17.63
CA LEU A 164 2.85 9.51 -17.08
C LEU A 164 3.40 8.39 -17.96
N LEU A 165 3.31 8.51 -19.29
CA LEU A 165 3.88 7.53 -20.21
C LEU A 165 5.40 7.45 -20.06
N ALA A 166 6.08 8.59 -19.85
CA ALA A 166 7.49 8.61 -19.53
C ALA A 166 7.79 7.89 -18.20
N LEU A 167 7.03 8.18 -17.14
CA LEU A 167 7.18 7.50 -15.84
C LEU A 167 6.98 6.00 -15.90
N VAL A 168 5.93 5.55 -16.60
CA VAL A 168 5.60 4.13 -16.79
C VAL A 168 6.69 3.41 -17.59
N ARG A 169 7.28 4.05 -18.60
CA ARG A 169 8.42 3.49 -19.35
C ARG A 169 9.69 3.41 -18.51
N GLU A 170 9.92 4.41 -17.65
CA GLU A 170 11.07 4.46 -16.75
C GLU A 170 10.99 3.40 -15.65
N THR A 171 9.80 3.17 -15.10
CA THR A 171 9.59 2.20 -14.00
C THR A 171 8.24 1.49 -14.14
N PRO A 172 8.14 0.51 -15.05
CA PRO A 172 6.89 -0.21 -15.26
C PRO A 172 6.52 -1.06 -14.04
N GLY A 173 5.23 -1.29 -13.83
CA GLY A 173 4.69 -2.02 -12.68
C GLY A 173 4.13 -1.15 -11.56
N ARG A 174 4.42 0.15 -11.53
CA ARG A 174 3.91 1.08 -10.50
C ARG A 174 2.41 1.25 -10.65
N GLY A 175 1.64 0.81 -9.66
CA GLY A 175 0.19 0.71 -9.72
C GLY A 175 -0.48 2.06 -9.97
N ASP A 176 -0.18 3.06 -9.15
CA ASP A 176 -0.80 4.39 -9.24
C ASP A 176 -0.48 5.08 -10.57
N GLU A 177 0.79 5.10 -10.97
CA GLU A 177 1.22 5.74 -12.23
C GLU A 177 0.60 5.05 -13.45
N SER A 178 0.55 3.72 -13.45
CA SER A 178 -0.01 2.93 -14.55
C SER A 178 -1.54 3.07 -14.63
N HIS A 179 -2.22 3.09 -13.49
CA HIS A 179 -3.66 3.30 -13.43
C HIS A 179 -4.03 4.70 -13.89
N GLN A 180 -3.33 5.74 -13.39
CA GLN A 180 -3.57 7.11 -13.81
C GLN A 180 -3.26 7.32 -15.31
N LEU A 181 -2.25 6.63 -15.85
CA LEU A 181 -1.98 6.65 -17.30
C LEU A 181 -3.14 6.08 -18.08
N LEU A 182 -3.66 4.91 -17.67
CA LEU A 182 -4.83 4.30 -18.30
C LEU A 182 -6.01 5.27 -18.32
N LEU A 183 -6.37 5.86 -17.17
CA LEU A 183 -7.52 6.78 -17.09
C LEU A 183 -7.31 8.03 -17.94
N ALA A 184 -6.16 8.69 -17.82
CA ALA A 184 -5.86 9.91 -18.58
C ALA A 184 -5.83 9.65 -20.10
N ALA A 185 -5.27 8.52 -20.53
CA ALA A 185 -5.22 8.13 -21.93
C ALA A 185 -6.61 7.78 -22.49
N LEU A 186 -7.48 7.14 -21.69
CA LEU A 186 -8.88 6.90 -22.07
C LEU A 186 -9.63 8.22 -22.27
N ILE A 187 -9.43 9.20 -21.38
CA ILE A 187 -10.00 10.56 -21.51
C ILE A 187 -9.46 11.25 -22.78
N ALA A 188 -8.16 11.11 -23.07
CA ALA A 188 -7.53 11.70 -24.24
C ALA A 188 -7.92 11.03 -25.57
N GLY A 189 -8.51 9.84 -25.55
CA GLY A 189 -8.68 9.02 -26.75
C GLY A 189 -7.37 8.44 -27.29
N ASP A 190 -6.34 8.32 -26.45
CA ASP A 190 -5.03 7.75 -26.80
C ASP A 190 -4.99 6.25 -26.45
N GLY A 191 -5.44 5.42 -27.39
CA GLY A 191 -5.46 3.98 -27.23
C GLY A 191 -4.08 3.33 -26.97
N ALA A 192 -3.00 3.89 -27.53
CA ALA A 192 -1.66 3.33 -27.38
C ALA A 192 -1.09 3.59 -25.98
N ALA A 193 -1.27 4.80 -25.46
CA ALA A 193 -0.93 5.12 -24.08
C ALA A 193 -1.79 4.35 -23.08
N ALA A 194 -3.09 4.17 -23.38
CA ALA A 194 -3.99 3.38 -22.54
C ALA A 194 -3.54 1.91 -22.45
N THR A 195 -3.09 1.33 -23.57
CA THR A 195 -2.50 -0.02 -23.59
C THR A 195 -1.27 -0.10 -22.69
N SER A 196 -0.35 0.87 -22.80
CA SER A 196 0.86 0.93 -21.96
C SER A 196 0.52 1.02 -20.45
N GLY A 197 -0.52 1.77 -20.09
CA GLY A 197 -1.02 1.85 -18.71
C GLY A 197 -1.59 0.52 -18.21
N ALA A 198 -2.44 -0.13 -19.01
CA ALA A 198 -3.03 -1.42 -18.64
C ALA A 198 -1.97 -2.53 -18.48
N ASP A 199 -1.04 -2.63 -19.42
CA ASP A 199 0.07 -3.59 -19.40
C ASP A 199 0.94 -3.40 -18.17
N SER A 200 1.32 -2.15 -17.88
CA SER A 200 2.16 -1.83 -16.74
C SER A 200 1.46 -2.12 -15.42
N TYR A 201 0.15 -1.85 -15.30
CA TYR A 201 -0.60 -2.07 -14.05
C TYR A 201 -0.63 -3.54 -13.63
N TYR A 202 -0.77 -4.46 -14.60
CA TYR A 202 -0.80 -5.91 -14.34
C TYR A 202 0.52 -6.63 -14.65
N LEU A 203 1.60 -5.89 -14.92
CA LEU A 203 2.92 -6.46 -15.19
C LEU A 203 3.42 -7.39 -14.06
N VAL A 204 3.07 -7.07 -12.82
CA VAL A 204 3.53 -7.78 -11.62
C VAL A 204 2.35 -8.37 -10.87
N GLY A 205 2.40 -9.69 -10.67
CA GLY A 205 1.66 -10.33 -9.58
C GLY A 205 0.22 -10.78 -9.87
N VAL A 206 -0.17 -10.95 -11.14
CA VAL A 206 -1.42 -11.64 -11.48
C VAL A 206 -1.16 -12.74 -12.51
N GLY A 207 -1.61 -13.96 -12.21
CA GLY A 207 -1.42 -15.12 -13.10
C GLY A 207 -0.24 -16.03 -12.76
N ASP A 208 0.07 -16.22 -11.47
CA ASP A 208 0.87 -17.40 -11.09
C ASP A 208 0.13 -18.66 -11.58
N ALA A 209 0.83 -19.66 -12.10
CA ALA A 209 0.21 -20.75 -12.87
C ALA A 209 -0.87 -21.54 -12.08
N SER A 210 -0.85 -21.46 -10.75
CA SER A 210 -1.81 -22.12 -9.85
C SER A 210 -3.07 -21.28 -9.55
N MET A 211 -3.08 -19.98 -9.86
CA MET A 211 -4.21 -19.09 -9.55
C MET A 211 -5.31 -19.18 -10.59
N GLN A 212 -6.54 -19.40 -10.13
CA GLN A 212 -7.74 -19.19 -10.94
C GLN A 212 -7.96 -17.68 -11.12
N THR A 213 -7.72 -17.19 -12.33
CA THR A 213 -7.91 -15.79 -12.68
C THR A 213 -8.20 -15.64 -14.17
N ALA A 214 -9.12 -14.72 -14.50
CA ALA A 214 -9.38 -14.33 -15.88
C ALA A 214 -8.48 -13.18 -16.35
N ILE A 215 -7.67 -12.59 -15.45
CA ILE A 215 -6.92 -11.36 -15.73
C ILE A 215 -5.95 -11.53 -16.92
N PRO A 216 -5.06 -12.55 -16.99
CA PRO A 216 -4.12 -12.66 -18.10
C PRO A 216 -4.80 -12.75 -19.48
N ALA A 217 -5.86 -13.54 -19.59
CA ALA A 217 -6.64 -13.65 -20.82
C ALA A 217 -7.38 -12.34 -21.15
N THR A 218 -7.85 -11.62 -20.13
CA THR A 218 -8.53 -10.34 -20.29
C THR A 218 -7.56 -9.23 -20.71
N ILE A 219 -6.33 -9.23 -20.20
CA ILE A 219 -5.28 -8.29 -20.63
C ILE A 219 -4.93 -8.53 -22.09
N ALA A 220 -4.71 -9.78 -22.51
CA ALA A 220 -4.48 -10.10 -23.92
C ALA A 220 -5.65 -9.72 -24.86
N GLU A 221 -6.87 -9.58 -24.32
CA GLU A 221 -8.02 -9.02 -25.05
C GLU A 221 -7.97 -7.49 -25.09
N LEU A 222 -7.62 -6.84 -23.97
CA LEU A 222 -7.45 -5.40 -23.87
C LEU A 222 -6.35 -4.90 -24.83
N ASP A 223 -5.25 -5.64 -24.99
CA ASP A 223 -4.16 -5.30 -25.94
C ASP A 223 -4.63 -5.21 -27.39
N LYS A 224 -5.75 -5.86 -27.72
CA LYS A 224 -6.36 -5.81 -29.04
C LYS A 224 -7.41 -4.71 -29.17
N LEU A 225 -8.06 -4.35 -28.06
CA LEU A 225 -9.18 -3.39 -28.04
C LEU A 225 -8.70 -1.95 -27.80
N LEU A 226 -7.76 -1.76 -26.87
CA LEU A 226 -7.28 -0.45 -26.46
C LEU A 226 -6.61 0.33 -27.60
N PRO A 227 -5.77 -0.25 -28.48
CA PRO A 227 -5.15 0.52 -29.56
C PRO A 227 -6.14 1.16 -30.53
N ALA A 228 -7.36 0.62 -30.64
CA ALA A 228 -8.44 1.15 -31.48
C ALA A 228 -9.34 2.18 -30.77
N TRP A 229 -9.06 2.48 -29.50
CA TRP A 229 -9.79 3.50 -28.74
C TRP A 229 -9.43 4.91 -29.23
N HIS A 230 -10.45 5.63 -29.70
CA HIS A 230 -10.36 7.02 -30.15
C HIS A 230 -11.51 7.86 -29.58
N GLY A 231 -11.84 7.64 -28.30
CA GLY A 231 -12.91 8.35 -27.63
C GLY A 231 -14.29 8.08 -28.26
N ASP A 232 -15.05 9.15 -28.50
CA ASP A 232 -16.40 9.12 -29.07
C ASP A 232 -16.46 8.66 -30.54
N HIS A 233 -15.32 8.61 -31.23
CA HIS A 233 -15.24 8.05 -32.58
C HIS A 233 -15.17 6.51 -32.59
N THR A 234 -14.97 5.87 -31.44
CA THR A 234 -14.94 4.40 -31.33
C THR A 234 -16.33 3.81 -31.58
N ARG A 235 -16.43 2.78 -32.43
CA ARG A 235 -17.70 2.09 -32.73
C ARG A 235 -18.36 1.57 -31.45
N ALA A 236 -19.69 1.68 -31.37
CA ALA A 236 -20.45 1.27 -30.19
C ALA A 236 -20.22 -0.20 -29.79
N THR A 237 -20.06 -1.10 -30.77
CA THR A 237 -19.75 -2.52 -30.53
C THR A 237 -18.38 -2.73 -29.90
N ASP A 238 -17.36 -2.02 -30.37
CA ASP A 238 -15.99 -2.12 -29.84
C ASP A 238 -15.89 -1.45 -28.47
N ARG A 239 -16.59 -0.33 -28.28
CA ARG A 239 -16.76 0.30 -26.96
C ARG A 239 -17.41 -0.66 -25.96
N ALA A 240 -18.50 -1.33 -26.32
CA ALA A 240 -19.16 -2.30 -25.42
C ALA A 240 -18.25 -3.48 -25.07
N ARG A 241 -17.46 -3.99 -26.03
CA ARG A 241 -16.44 -5.02 -25.77
C ARG A 241 -15.34 -4.51 -24.83
N LEU A 242 -14.86 -3.29 -25.04
CA LEU A 242 -13.86 -2.66 -24.19
C LEU A 242 -14.36 -2.49 -22.75
N VAL A 243 -15.60 -2.00 -22.57
CA VAL A 243 -16.25 -1.90 -21.24
C VAL A 243 -16.27 -3.25 -20.54
N ALA A 244 -16.69 -4.31 -21.25
CA ALA A 244 -16.78 -5.64 -20.69
C ALA A 244 -15.39 -6.19 -20.30
N ALA A 245 -14.38 -5.97 -21.14
CA ALA A 245 -13.00 -6.37 -20.86
C ALA A 245 -12.41 -5.61 -19.66
N LEU A 246 -12.55 -4.29 -19.58
CA LEU A 246 -12.09 -3.49 -18.43
C LEU A 246 -12.79 -3.91 -17.14
N THR A 247 -14.09 -4.21 -17.19
CA THR A 247 -14.86 -4.70 -16.03
C THR A 247 -14.38 -6.08 -15.57
N ARG A 248 -14.11 -7.01 -16.50
CA ARG A 248 -13.51 -8.32 -16.20
C ARG A 248 -12.11 -8.19 -15.63
N ALA A 249 -11.36 -7.18 -16.09
CA ALA A 249 -10.03 -6.83 -15.57
C ALA A 249 -10.08 -6.11 -14.22
N ARG A 250 -11.27 -5.86 -13.64
CA ARG A 250 -11.46 -5.11 -12.38
C ARG A 250 -10.99 -3.66 -12.42
N LEU A 251 -10.82 -3.10 -13.62
CA LEU A 251 -10.50 -1.69 -13.85
C LEU A 251 -11.81 -0.88 -13.94
N ILE A 252 -12.52 -0.80 -12.82
CA ILE A 252 -13.92 -0.31 -12.76
C ILE A 252 -14.03 1.16 -13.17
N ASP A 253 -13.13 2.03 -12.70
CA ASP A 253 -13.15 3.45 -13.07
C ASP A 253 -12.88 3.64 -14.57
N ALA A 254 -11.92 2.90 -15.13
CA ALA A 254 -11.63 2.89 -16.56
C ALA A 254 -12.86 2.42 -17.37
N ALA A 255 -13.52 1.36 -16.92
CA ALA A 255 -14.75 0.86 -17.55
C ALA A 255 -15.88 1.90 -17.51
N ALA A 256 -16.04 2.61 -16.40
CA ALA A 256 -17.07 3.65 -16.25
C ALA A 256 -16.82 4.88 -17.13
N LEU A 257 -15.55 5.28 -17.32
CA LEU A 257 -15.17 6.36 -18.24
C LEU A 257 -15.58 6.06 -19.69
N VAL A 258 -15.39 4.82 -20.14
CA VAL A 258 -15.65 4.45 -21.55
C VAL A 258 -17.10 3.98 -21.80
N ALA A 259 -17.81 3.53 -20.76
CA ALA A 259 -19.17 3.03 -20.86
C ALA A 259 -20.14 4.06 -21.47
N THR A 260 -21.29 3.61 -21.97
CA THR A 260 -22.39 4.50 -22.38
C THR A 260 -23.21 4.94 -21.15
N PRO A 261 -23.85 6.13 -21.16
CA PRO A 261 -24.70 6.56 -20.04
C PRO A 261 -25.74 5.51 -19.67
N GLY A 262 -25.98 5.31 -18.38
CA GLY A 262 -26.93 4.31 -17.87
C GLY A 262 -26.41 2.86 -17.82
N ALA A 263 -25.17 2.60 -18.25
CA ALA A 263 -24.57 1.27 -18.09
C ALA A 263 -24.42 0.89 -16.61
N GLU A 264 -24.68 -0.38 -16.29
CA GLU A 264 -24.60 -0.93 -14.93
C GLU A 264 -23.24 -0.64 -14.25
N VAL A 265 -22.14 -0.70 -15.00
CA VAL A 265 -20.79 -0.45 -14.48
C VAL A 265 -20.62 0.99 -13.96
N ILE A 266 -21.34 1.97 -14.52
CA ILE A 266 -21.32 3.36 -14.01
C ILE A 266 -22.01 3.42 -12.66
N ALA A 267 -23.15 2.74 -12.50
CA ALA A 267 -23.84 2.65 -11.22
C ALA A 267 -23.00 1.95 -10.15
N TYR A 268 -22.27 0.89 -10.54
CA TYR A 268 -21.35 0.20 -9.64
C TYR A 268 -20.12 1.04 -9.27
N ALA A 269 -19.53 1.79 -10.21
CA ALA A 269 -18.46 2.75 -9.93
C ALA A 269 -18.92 3.85 -8.96
N ALA A 270 -20.13 4.38 -9.15
CA ALA A 270 -20.74 5.36 -8.25
C ALA A 270 -20.96 4.79 -6.84
N TYR A 271 -21.37 3.51 -6.76
CA TYR A 271 -21.44 2.79 -5.48
C TYR A 271 -20.07 2.71 -4.81
N CYS A 272 -19.01 2.29 -5.53
CA CYS A 272 -17.65 2.22 -4.98
C CYS A 272 -17.18 3.57 -4.43
N ARG A 273 -17.32 4.65 -5.22
CA ARG A 273 -16.95 6.01 -4.78
C ARG A 273 -17.74 6.48 -3.56
N ARG A 274 -19.04 6.17 -3.51
CA ARG A 274 -19.88 6.47 -2.33
C ARG A 274 -19.46 5.68 -1.10
N MET A 275 -19.11 4.40 -1.26
CA MET A 275 -18.61 3.56 -0.17
C MET A 275 -17.29 4.09 0.38
N ALA A 276 -16.35 4.48 -0.49
CA ALA A 276 -15.11 5.13 -0.07
C ALA A 276 -15.39 6.38 0.76
N ARG A 277 -16.16 7.35 0.25
CA ARG A 277 -16.52 8.60 0.97
C ARG A 277 -17.21 8.31 2.32
N THR A 278 -18.10 7.32 2.35
CA THR A 278 -18.80 6.91 3.57
C THR A 278 -17.84 6.36 4.62
N ALA A 279 -16.86 5.55 4.19
CA ALA A 279 -15.83 4.98 5.05
C ALA A 279 -14.93 6.08 5.61
N GLU A 280 -14.42 6.96 4.75
CA GLU A 280 -13.53 8.07 5.12
C GLU A 280 -14.17 9.01 6.14
N GLU A 281 -15.42 9.42 5.91
CA GLU A 281 -16.14 10.28 6.85
C GLU A 281 -16.39 9.57 8.18
N TYR A 282 -16.68 8.27 8.16
CA TYR A 282 -16.77 7.49 9.37
C TYR A 282 -15.42 7.40 10.12
N TYR A 283 -14.31 7.14 9.42
CA TYR A 283 -12.98 7.06 10.02
C TYR A 283 -12.56 8.37 10.68
N ARG A 284 -12.80 9.48 9.99
CA ARG A 284 -12.61 10.84 10.50
C ARG A 284 -13.33 11.03 11.83
N ARG A 285 -14.64 10.77 11.85
CA ARG A 285 -15.46 10.92 13.07
C ARG A 285 -15.04 9.96 14.17
N ALA A 286 -14.69 8.72 13.83
CA ALA A 286 -14.23 7.73 14.80
C ALA A 286 -12.94 8.18 15.51
N LEU A 287 -11.97 8.75 14.78
CA LEU A 287 -10.72 9.26 15.33
C LEU A 287 -10.90 10.53 16.16
N LEU A 288 -11.99 11.28 15.95
CA LEU A 288 -12.38 12.41 16.78
C LEU A 288 -13.27 12.02 17.97
N GLY A 289 -13.54 10.72 18.17
CA GLY A 289 -14.40 10.24 19.26
C GLY A 289 -15.91 10.43 19.01
N GLU A 290 -16.30 10.77 17.78
CA GLU A 290 -17.68 11.06 17.38
C GLU A 290 -18.34 9.92 16.57
N GLY A 291 -17.55 8.93 16.13
CA GLY A 291 -17.99 7.86 15.26
C GLY A 291 -18.68 6.72 16.01
N ARG A 292 -19.91 6.36 15.60
CA ARG A 292 -20.60 5.15 16.10
C ARG A 292 -20.51 4.05 15.06
N GLN A 293 -20.18 2.82 15.47
CA GLN A 293 -20.02 1.67 14.56
C GLN A 293 -21.22 1.50 13.60
N THR A 294 -22.44 1.75 14.10
CA THR A 294 -23.68 1.64 13.31
C THR A 294 -23.79 2.64 12.16
N ASP A 295 -23.04 3.75 12.19
CA ASP A 295 -23.08 4.75 11.12
C ASP A 295 -22.47 4.21 9.83
N LEU A 296 -21.35 3.47 9.90
CA LEU A 296 -20.73 2.83 8.73
C LEU A 296 -21.61 1.70 8.17
N THR A 297 -22.16 0.84 9.04
CA THR A 297 -23.08 -0.23 8.62
C THR A 297 -24.32 0.33 7.93
N ARG A 298 -24.91 1.41 8.48
CA ARG A 298 -26.07 2.07 7.88
C ARG A 298 -25.72 2.67 6.52
N GLY A 299 -24.55 3.30 6.41
CA GLY A 299 -24.04 3.83 5.15
C GLY A 299 -23.91 2.76 4.07
N TYR A 300 -23.34 1.59 4.41
CA TYR A 300 -23.30 0.43 3.53
C TYR A 300 -24.70 -0.03 3.07
N ILE A 301 -25.64 -0.22 4.02
CA ILE A 301 -27.00 -0.69 3.71
C ILE A 301 -27.73 0.30 2.79
N HIS A 302 -27.59 1.61 3.01
CA HIS A 302 -28.20 2.62 2.15
C HIS A 302 -27.57 2.65 0.76
N ALA A 303 -26.24 2.64 0.66
CA ALA A 303 -25.56 2.66 -0.63
C ALA A 303 -25.88 1.42 -1.48
N SER A 304 -25.95 0.24 -0.86
CA SER A 304 -26.29 -1.01 -1.54
C SER A 304 -27.78 -1.10 -1.91
N HIS A 305 -28.68 -0.58 -1.08
CA HIS A 305 -30.09 -0.44 -1.42
C HIS A 305 -30.28 0.42 -2.68
N ASP A 306 -29.55 1.54 -2.78
CA ASP A 306 -29.65 2.45 -3.93
C ASP A 306 -29.02 1.86 -5.20
N LEU A 307 -27.98 1.02 -5.07
CA LEU A 307 -27.38 0.29 -6.19
C LEU A 307 -28.31 -0.80 -6.73
N TRP A 308 -28.98 -1.56 -5.85
CA TRP A 308 -29.72 -2.77 -6.20
C TRP A 308 -30.69 -2.66 -7.39
N PRO A 309 -31.56 -1.64 -7.49
CA PRO A 309 -32.46 -1.50 -8.64
C PRO A 309 -31.77 -1.04 -9.92
N ARG A 310 -30.51 -0.57 -9.84
CA ARG A 310 -29.71 -0.12 -10.99
C ARG A 310 -28.86 -1.24 -11.58
N LEU A 311 -28.82 -2.40 -10.94
CA LEU A 311 -28.21 -3.61 -11.48
C LEU A 311 -29.06 -4.20 -12.61
N THR A 312 -28.42 -4.86 -13.56
CA THR A 312 -29.11 -5.51 -14.69
C THR A 312 -29.60 -6.90 -14.25
N TRP A 313 -30.91 -7.13 -14.29
CA TRP A 313 -31.51 -8.40 -13.89
C TRP A 313 -32.07 -9.16 -15.12
N PRO A 314 -31.95 -10.50 -15.19
CA PRO A 314 -32.53 -11.29 -16.28
C PRO A 314 -34.07 -11.21 -16.40
N GLY A 315 -34.74 -10.62 -15.41
CA GLY A 315 -36.18 -10.40 -15.34
C GLY A 315 -36.49 -9.25 -14.40
N ALA A 316 -37.61 -9.33 -13.65
CA ALA A 316 -37.93 -8.33 -12.65
C ALA A 316 -36.83 -8.25 -11.57
N THR A 317 -36.50 -7.02 -11.14
CA THR A 317 -35.57 -6.76 -10.05
C THR A 317 -36.02 -7.50 -8.79
N PRO A 318 -35.19 -8.40 -8.22
CA PRO A 318 -35.50 -9.08 -6.97
C PRO A 318 -35.69 -8.08 -5.83
N ARG A 319 -36.53 -8.42 -4.84
CA ARG A 319 -36.65 -7.61 -3.62
C ARG A 319 -35.27 -7.48 -2.96
N TYR A 320 -34.90 -6.25 -2.62
CA TYR A 320 -33.65 -5.98 -1.92
C TYR A 320 -33.60 -6.70 -0.57
N TYR A 321 -32.47 -7.36 -0.31
CA TYR A 321 -32.15 -8.00 0.96
C TYR A 321 -30.66 -7.84 1.26
N PRO A 322 -30.26 -7.13 2.34
CA PRO A 322 -28.86 -6.80 2.60
C PRO A 322 -27.90 -8.00 2.56
N ALA A 323 -28.31 -9.16 3.10
CA ALA A 323 -27.43 -10.33 3.13
C ALA A 323 -27.22 -11.00 1.76
N ALA A 324 -28.00 -10.63 0.73
CA ALA A 324 -27.78 -11.10 -0.65
C ALA A 324 -26.82 -10.21 -1.44
N VAL A 325 -26.53 -9.00 -0.95
CA VAL A 325 -25.74 -7.99 -1.69
C VAL A 325 -24.33 -8.49 -1.94
N ASP A 326 -23.62 -8.91 -0.89
CA ASP A 326 -22.21 -9.31 -1.00
C ASP A 326 -22.01 -10.45 -1.99
N ALA A 327 -22.87 -11.47 -1.94
CA ALA A 327 -22.81 -12.60 -2.87
C ALA A 327 -23.04 -12.17 -4.32
N GLU A 328 -23.98 -11.24 -4.56
CA GLU A 328 -24.28 -10.78 -5.91
C GLU A 328 -23.19 -9.85 -6.47
N LEU A 329 -22.63 -8.96 -5.65
CA LEU A 329 -21.51 -8.11 -6.04
C LEU A 329 -20.24 -8.94 -6.27
N ALA A 330 -19.98 -9.95 -5.44
CA ALA A 330 -18.90 -10.92 -5.65
C ALA A 330 -19.05 -11.64 -6.99
N ARG A 331 -20.26 -12.12 -7.31
CA ARG A 331 -20.53 -12.83 -8.57
C ARG A 331 -20.35 -11.93 -9.80
N ARG A 332 -20.84 -10.69 -9.75
CA ARG A 332 -20.84 -9.76 -10.90
C ARG A 332 -19.50 -9.09 -11.12
N PHE A 333 -18.94 -8.52 -10.06
CA PHE A 333 -17.78 -7.61 -10.13
C PHE A 333 -16.55 -8.18 -9.44
N GLY A 334 -16.64 -9.36 -8.81
CA GLY A 334 -15.57 -9.88 -7.97
C GLY A 334 -15.42 -9.11 -6.67
N THR A 335 -16.43 -8.36 -6.22
CA THR A 335 -16.36 -7.56 -5.01
C THR A 335 -16.13 -8.45 -3.79
N ILE A 336 -15.18 -8.06 -2.94
CA ILE A 336 -15.05 -8.58 -1.59
C ILE A 336 -15.26 -7.41 -0.63
N LEU A 337 -16.03 -7.66 0.42
CA LEU A 337 -16.33 -6.66 1.44
C LEU A 337 -16.25 -7.30 2.82
N GLN A 338 -15.59 -6.60 3.73
CA GLN A 338 -15.53 -6.94 5.13
C GLN A 338 -15.79 -5.70 5.97
N LEU A 339 -16.82 -5.77 6.80
CA LEU A 339 -17.09 -4.84 7.89
C LEU A 339 -16.79 -5.55 9.20
N GLY A 340 -15.98 -4.94 10.07
CA GLY A 340 -15.57 -5.60 11.31
C GLY A 340 -14.56 -4.78 12.11
N ILE A 341 -13.95 -5.41 13.11
CA ILE A 341 -12.90 -4.78 13.92
C ILE A 341 -11.53 -5.22 13.39
N THR A 342 -10.73 -4.26 12.94
CA THR A 342 -9.34 -4.44 12.50
C THR A 342 -8.45 -3.46 13.25
N GLY A 343 -7.33 -3.92 13.81
CA GLY A 343 -6.40 -3.05 14.55
C GLY A 343 -7.01 -2.35 15.77
N GLY A 344 -8.13 -2.85 16.30
CA GLY A 344 -8.88 -2.24 17.42
C GLY A 344 -9.97 -1.24 17.01
N TYR A 345 -10.11 -0.96 15.72
CA TYR A 345 -11.10 -0.03 15.17
C TYR A 345 -12.14 -0.78 14.36
N TYR A 346 -13.41 -0.39 14.49
CA TYR A 346 -14.42 -0.84 13.54
C TYR A 346 -14.15 -0.17 12.20
N ASP A 347 -14.06 -0.93 11.11
CA ASP A 347 -13.71 -0.40 9.79
C ASP A 347 -14.24 -1.27 8.64
N MET A 348 -13.92 -0.85 7.41
CA MET A 348 -14.29 -1.54 6.18
C MET A 348 -13.08 -1.81 5.33
N HIS A 349 -13.01 -3.03 4.80
CA HIS A 349 -12.11 -3.42 3.73
C HIS A 349 -12.97 -3.81 2.52
N MET A 350 -12.82 -3.10 1.40
CA MET A 350 -13.59 -3.34 0.19
C MET A 350 -12.68 -3.24 -1.04
N ALA A 351 -12.72 -4.26 -1.89
CA ALA A 351 -11.85 -4.41 -3.05
C ALA A 351 -12.45 -5.39 -4.07
N HIS A 352 -11.66 -5.77 -5.07
CA HIS A 352 -12.03 -6.73 -6.10
C HIS A 352 -11.06 -7.91 -6.14
N VAL A 353 -11.59 -9.13 -6.22
CA VAL A 353 -10.83 -10.36 -6.40
C VAL A 353 -10.25 -10.41 -7.81
N VAL A 354 -8.93 -10.53 -7.90
CA VAL A 354 -8.15 -10.66 -9.15
C VAL A 354 -7.48 -12.03 -9.28
N GLY A 355 -7.51 -12.87 -8.24
CA GLY A 355 -7.08 -14.25 -8.31
C GLY A 355 -7.51 -15.03 -7.07
N ALA A 356 -7.76 -16.33 -7.25
CA ALA A 356 -8.10 -17.23 -6.14
C ALA A 356 -7.48 -18.62 -6.36
N GLU A 357 -7.12 -19.32 -5.29
CA GLU A 357 -6.67 -20.71 -5.34
C GLU A 357 -6.84 -21.41 -4.00
N ARG A 358 -7.16 -22.71 -4.03
CA ARG A 358 -7.12 -23.55 -2.82
C ARG A 358 -5.69 -23.99 -2.59
N ARG A 359 -5.08 -23.56 -1.48
CA ARG A 359 -3.73 -23.97 -1.08
C ARG A 359 -3.77 -24.90 0.13
N VAL A 360 -2.83 -25.85 0.18
CA VAL A 360 -2.53 -26.59 1.40
C VAL A 360 -1.19 -26.12 1.93
N ILE A 361 -1.25 -25.38 3.03
CA ILE A 361 -0.07 -24.85 3.71
C ILE A 361 0.47 -25.97 4.60
N SER A 362 1.78 -26.20 4.55
CA SER A 362 2.44 -27.16 5.42
C SER A 362 3.62 -26.55 6.15
N GLN A 363 3.63 -26.67 7.47
CA GLN A 363 4.69 -26.20 8.36
C GLN A 363 4.97 -27.26 9.41
N TYR A 364 6.22 -27.71 9.50
CA TYR A 364 6.69 -28.70 10.49
C TYR A 364 5.82 -29.96 10.56
N GLY A 365 5.37 -30.48 9.41
CA GLY A 365 4.52 -31.68 9.31
C GLY A 365 3.04 -31.44 9.62
N LYS A 366 2.65 -30.24 10.05
CA LYS A 366 1.24 -29.83 10.18
C LYS A 366 0.74 -29.22 8.87
N ARG A 367 -0.55 -29.34 8.60
CA ARG A 367 -1.17 -28.92 7.34
C ARG A 367 -2.48 -28.19 7.59
N ALA A 368 -2.75 -27.12 6.86
CA ALA A 368 -4.05 -26.47 6.82
C ALA A 368 -4.42 -26.18 5.36
N ALA A 369 -5.67 -26.43 4.99
CA ALA A 369 -6.19 -26.09 3.67
C ALA A 369 -6.91 -24.74 3.76
N VAL A 370 -6.55 -23.81 2.86
CA VAL A 370 -7.07 -22.44 2.85
C VAL A 370 -7.42 -22.01 1.43
N ASP A 371 -8.44 -21.16 1.30
CA ASP A 371 -8.75 -20.40 0.11
C ASP A 371 -7.89 -19.14 0.12
N PHE A 372 -6.93 -19.09 -0.79
CA PHE A 372 -6.08 -17.93 -0.95
C PHE A 372 -6.68 -17.01 -2.02
N VAL A 373 -6.95 -15.77 -1.64
CA VAL A 373 -7.58 -14.76 -2.50
C VAL A 373 -6.68 -13.54 -2.61
N VAL A 374 -6.44 -13.10 -3.84
CA VAL A 374 -5.67 -11.89 -4.16
C VAL A 374 -6.66 -10.81 -4.59
N ILE A 375 -6.56 -9.66 -3.95
CA ILE A 375 -7.45 -8.52 -4.15
C ILE A 375 -6.69 -7.29 -4.65
N ASP A 376 -7.40 -6.47 -5.42
CA ASP A 376 -6.91 -5.27 -6.08
C ASP A 376 -8.06 -4.27 -6.28
N GLY A 377 -7.79 -3.09 -6.85
CA GLY A 377 -8.81 -2.06 -7.07
C GLY A 377 -9.49 -1.69 -5.75
N ILE A 378 -8.67 -1.29 -4.77
CA ILE A 378 -9.05 -1.06 -3.39
C ILE A 378 -9.99 0.15 -3.32
N VAL A 379 -11.19 -0.05 -2.76
CA VAL A 379 -12.16 1.01 -2.48
C VAL A 379 -11.91 1.59 -1.09
N THR A 380 -11.58 0.74 -0.11
CA THR A 380 -11.08 1.16 1.20
C THR A 380 -10.28 0.03 1.83
N ASN A 381 -9.22 0.35 2.56
CA ASN A 381 -8.32 -0.61 3.23
C ASN A 381 -8.30 -0.43 4.75
N GLY A 382 -9.45 -0.08 5.34
CA GLY A 382 -9.58 0.12 6.79
C GLY A 382 -9.16 1.50 7.29
N LEU A 383 -9.45 1.74 8.57
CA LEU A 383 -9.30 3.04 9.22
C LEU A 383 -7.82 3.46 9.31
N GLN A 384 -6.95 2.50 9.65
CA GLN A 384 -5.54 2.80 9.89
C GLN A 384 -4.83 3.21 8.59
N SER A 385 -5.12 2.52 7.48
CA SER A 385 -4.59 2.89 6.16
C SER A 385 -4.99 4.33 5.80
N TRP A 386 -6.26 4.69 6.00
CA TRP A 386 -6.74 6.06 5.79
C TRP A 386 -6.04 7.07 6.70
N ALA A 387 -5.89 6.77 7.99
CA ALA A 387 -5.26 7.66 8.97
C ALA A 387 -3.78 7.93 8.65
N TRP A 388 -3.09 6.95 8.07
CA TRP A 388 -1.70 7.07 7.61
C TRP A 388 -1.58 7.59 6.18
N ASP A 389 -2.67 8.06 5.59
CA ASP A 389 -2.68 8.60 4.24
C ASP A 389 -2.18 7.60 3.18
N ASP A 390 -2.54 6.33 3.36
CA ASP A 390 -2.11 5.19 2.54
C ASP A 390 -0.60 4.97 2.44
N ALA A 391 0.20 5.69 3.24
CA ALA A 391 1.63 5.43 3.40
C ALA A 391 1.90 4.10 4.12
N GLY A 392 0.86 3.51 4.70
CA GLY A 392 0.82 2.18 5.29
C GLY A 392 -0.54 1.54 5.07
N GLY A 393 -0.59 0.22 5.14
CA GLY A 393 -1.88 -0.46 5.18
C GLY A 393 -1.80 -1.92 5.56
N HIS A 394 -2.97 -2.53 5.72
CA HIS A 394 -3.07 -3.96 5.90
C HIS A 394 -2.70 -4.66 4.57
N GLY A 395 -1.59 -5.40 4.57
CA GLY A 395 -1.14 -6.18 3.40
C GLY A 395 -2.01 -7.41 3.15
N GLY A 396 -2.73 -7.86 4.16
CA GLY A 396 -3.56 -9.06 4.08
C GLY A 396 -4.02 -9.48 5.47
N TRP A 397 -4.97 -10.42 5.48
CA TRP A 397 -5.58 -10.96 6.68
C TRP A 397 -6.12 -12.36 6.46
N GLN A 398 -6.30 -13.11 7.53
CA GLN A 398 -6.98 -14.40 7.55
C GLN A 398 -8.39 -14.28 8.15
N ARG A 399 -9.34 -15.00 7.55
CA ARG A 399 -10.70 -15.19 8.06
C ARG A 399 -11.12 -16.64 7.84
N SER A 400 -11.27 -17.40 8.92
CA SER A 400 -11.69 -18.81 8.87
C SER A 400 -10.78 -19.63 7.96
N ASP A 401 -11.27 -20.15 6.84
CA ASP A 401 -10.46 -20.89 5.87
C ASP A 401 -9.96 -20.01 4.71
N THR A 402 -10.15 -18.69 4.73
CA THR A 402 -9.71 -17.78 3.68
C THR A 402 -8.52 -16.92 4.13
N ILE A 403 -7.51 -16.77 3.27
CA ILE A 403 -6.42 -15.80 3.41
C ILE A 403 -6.53 -14.80 2.26
N VAL A 404 -6.59 -13.51 2.60
CA VAL A 404 -6.70 -12.41 1.64
C VAL A 404 -5.37 -11.67 1.54
N GLN A 405 -4.90 -11.42 0.31
CA GLN A 405 -3.73 -10.58 0.00
C GLN A 405 -4.15 -9.30 -0.73
N VAL A 406 -3.72 -8.14 -0.23
CA VAL A 406 -3.81 -6.85 -0.91
C VAL A 406 -2.63 -6.71 -1.90
N ARG A 407 -2.86 -7.00 -3.19
CA ARG A 407 -1.79 -7.02 -4.21
C ARG A 407 -0.97 -5.72 -4.28
N PRO A 408 -1.59 -4.51 -4.37
CA PRO A 408 -0.82 -3.28 -4.60
C PRO A 408 0.32 -3.06 -3.62
N ILE A 409 0.09 -3.34 -2.34
CA ILE A 409 1.08 -3.17 -1.27
C ILE A 409 2.36 -4.00 -1.52
N PHE A 410 2.22 -5.24 -2.01
CA PHE A 410 3.38 -6.12 -2.27
C PHE A 410 4.11 -5.77 -3.57
N VAL A 411 3.38 -5.27 -4.57
CA VAL A 411 3.98 -4.80 -5.83
C VAL A 411 4.78 -3.53 -5.56
N GLU A 412 4.18 -2.54 -4.90
CA GLU A 412 4.85 -1.28 -4.57
C GLU A 412 6.07 -1.48 -3.66
N HIS A 413 5.99 -2.39 -2.67
CA HIS A 413 7.15 -2.68 -1.84
C HIS A 413 8.31 -3.29 -2.66
N ALA A 414 8.02 -4.22 -3.56
CA ALA A 414 9.05 -4.82 -4.42
C ALA A 414 9.65 -3.80 -5.42
N ILE A 415 8.83 -2.90 -5.96
CA ILE A 415 9.30 -1.80 -6.81
C ILE A 415 10.16 -0.83 -6.01
N SER A 416 9.77 -0.48 -4.79
CA SER A 416 10.58 0.37 -3.92
C SER A 416 11.96 -0.23 -3.66
N LEU A 417 12.03 -1.55 -3.42
CA LEU A 417 13.31 -2.25 -3.35
C LEU A 417 14.10 -2.15 -4.66
N TRP A 418 13.48 -2.38 -5.82
CA TRP A 418 14.16 -2.26 -7.10
C TRP A 418 14.73 -0.85 -7.33
N VAL A 419 13.89 0.17 -7.19
CA VAL A 419 14.26 1.57 -7.47
C VAL A 419 15.34 2.05 -6.50
N SER A 420 15.36 1.57 -5.26
CA SER A 420 16.46 1.87 -4.32
C SER A 420 17.84 1.34 -4.76
N ALA A 421 17.91 0.48 -5.79
CA ALA A 421 19.17 0.02 -6.37
C ALA A 421 19.81 1.02 -7.35
N ASP A 422 19.08 2.06 -7.78
CA ASP A 422 19.63 3.14 -8.61
C ASP A 422 20.84 3.81 -7.94
N THR A 423 21.87 4.15 -8.72
CA THR A 423 23.17 4.61 -8.22
C THR A 423 23.04 5.83 -7.32
N ALA A 424 22.30 6.85 -7.73
CA ALA A 424 22.16 8.09 -6.96
C ALA A 424 21.36 7.85 -5.66
N ARG A 425 20.38 6.95 -5.69
CA ARG A 425 19.62 6.55 -4.50
C ARG A 425 20.44 5.70 -3.55
N ARG A 426 21.27 4.80 -4.08
CA ARG A 426 22.17 3.94 -3.32
C ARG A 426 23.21 4.74 -2.55
N GLU A 427 23.81 5.77 -3.14
CA GLU A 427 24.77 6.64 -2.44
C GLU A 427 24.14 7.35 -1.24
N ARG A 428 22.92 7.89 -1.43
CA ARG A 428 22.16 8.50 -0.33
C ARG A 428 21.80 7.48 0.75
N GLU A 429 21.37 6.29 0.35
CA GLU A 429 21.05 5.19 1.26
C GLU A 429 22.27 4.77 2.09
N GLU A 430 23.45 4.60 1.48
CA GLU A 430 24.68 4.27 2.21
C GLU A 430 25.07 5.37 3.21
N GLY A 431 24.91 6.64 2.84
CA GLY A 431 25.10 7.76 3.77
C GLY A 431 24.13 7.70 4.97
N SER A 432 22.86 7.33 4.74
CA SER A 432 21.88 7.12 5.82
C SER A 432 22.25 5.91 6.68
N ILE A 433 22.59 4.78 6.06
CA ILE A 433 23.00 3.56 6.76
C ILE A 433 24.20 3.87 7.66
N ALA A 434 25.22 4.58 7.18
CA ALA A 434 26.39 4.91 7.99
C ALA A 434 26.01 5.73 9.23
N SER A 435 25.19 6.77 9.07
CA SER A 435 24.68 7.60 10.16
C SER A 435 23.85 6.79 11.16
N ASP A 436 22.87 6.05 10.67
CA ASP A 436 21.94 5.28 11.51
C ASP A 436 22.63 4.12 12.22
N SER A 437 23.65 3.52 11.60
CA SER A 437 24.46 2.46 12.21
C SER A 437 25.15 2.93 13.49
N VAL A 438 25.66 4.16 13.52
CA VAL A 438 26.27 4.73 14.73
C VAL A 438 25.22 4.90 15.83
N LEU A 439 24.05 5.40 15.46
CA LEU A 439 22.94 5.61 16.37
C LEU A 439 22.34 4.31 16.93
N ASP A 440 22.37 3.22 16.16
CA ASP A 440 21.90 1.90 16.56
C ASP A 440 22.71 1.36 17.75
N TRP A 441 24.04 1.55 17.73
CA TRP A 441 24.91 1.08 18.82
C TRP A 441 24.55 1.73 20.15
N ASN A 442 24.30 3.03 20.13
CA ASN A 442 23.92 3.77 21.33
C ASN A 442 22.53 3.35 21.83
N LEU A 443 21.55 3.13 20.95
CA LEU A 443 20.23 2.60 21.37
C LEU A 443 20.36 1.23 21.99
N ALA A 444 21.08 0.31 21.34
CA ALA A 444 21.16 -1.06 21.78
C ALA A 444 21.88 -1.21 23.13
N GLN A 445 22.63 -0.20 23.57
CA GLN A 445 23.20 -0.12 24.92
C GLN A 445 22.15 0.29 25.96
N SER A 446 21.29 1.25 25.66
CA SER A 446 20.24 1.72 26.58
C SER A 446 19.01 0.82 26.62
N ASP A 447 18.66 0.25 25.47
CA ASP A 447 17.54 -0.67 25.29
C ASP A 447 17.95 -1.75 24.28
N SER A 448 18.22 -2.93 24.81
CA SER A 448 18.73 -4.06 24.01
C SER A 448 17.77 -4.58 22.95
N ILE A 449 16.49 -4.19 22.98
CA ILE A 449 15.46 -4.62 22.04
C ILE A 449 14.82 -3.48 21.26
N ALA A 450 15.35 -2.26 21.35
CA ALA A 450 14.85 -1.12 20.60
C ALA A 450 14.82 -1.37 19.09
N TYR A 451 13.94 -0.66 18.38
CA TYR A 451 14.02 -0.58 16.93
C TYR A 451 15.33 0.10 16.49
N LEU A 452 16.07 -0.58 15.61
CA LEU A 452 17.38 -0.14 15.12
C LEU A 452 17.28 0.18 13.61
N PRO A 453 17.07 1.45 13.21
CA PRO A 453 16.85 1.81 11.81
C PRO A 453 18.02 1.46 10.89
N GLY A 454 19.26 1.57 11.36
CA GLY A 454 20.42 1.20 10.56
C GLY A 454 20.48 -0.31 10.30
N VAL A 455 20.16 -1.14 11.30
CA VAL A 455 20.04 -2.60 11.15
C VAL A 455 18.99 -2.94 10.10
N ALA A 456 17.81 -2.32 10.19
CA ALA A 456 16.74 -2.54 9.23
C ALA A 456 17.19 -2.20 7.79
N ALA A 457 17.86 -1.05 7.62
CA ALA A 457 18.38 -0.62 6.32
C ALA A 457 19.49 -1.55 5.79
N ARG A 458 20.42 -2.02 6.64
CA ARG A 458 21.46 -2.99 6.24
C ARG A 458 20.86 -4.32 5.80
N LEU A 459 19.90 -4.87 6.55
CA LEU A 459 19.21 -6.11 6.17
C LEU A 459 18.50 -5.98 4.82
N ARG A 460 17.79 -4.86 4.61
CA ARG A 460 17.10 -4.55 3.34
C ARG A 460 18.07 -4.48 2.17
N ARG A 461 19.13 -3.69 2.30
CA ARG A 461 20.19 -3.54 1.29
C ARG A 461 20.82 -4.90 0.95
N ASP A 462 21.22 -5.66 1.97
CA ASP A 462 21.85 -6.96 1.79
C ASP A 462 20.91 -7.95 1.08
N GLY A 463 19.63 -7.99 1.47
CA GLY A 463 18.62 -8.82 0.84
C GLY A 463 18.39 -8.46 -0.63
N ARG A 464 18.27 -7.15 -0.93
CA ARG A 464 18.15 -6.62 -2.30
C ARG A 464 19.34 -7.02 -3.16
N GLN A 465 20.56 -6.76 -2.70
CA GLN A 465 21.79 -7.09 -3.43
C GLN A 465 21.90 -8.59 -3.69
N ALA A 466 21.63 -9.42 -2.68
CA ALA A 466 21.69 -10.87 -2.81
C ALA A 466 20.70 -11.42 -3.85
N LEU A 467 19.51 -10.82 -3.97
CA LEU A 467 18.55 -11.18 -5.01
C LEU A 467 19.02 -10.72 -6.40
N MET A 468 19.47 -9.47 -6.55
CA MET A 468 20.01 -8.97 -7.82
C MET A 468 21.16 -9.86 -8.33
N ASP A 469 22.12 -10.17 -7.46
CA ASP A 469 23.27 -11.02 -7.83
C ASP A 469 22.81 -12.43 -8.19
N SER A 470 21.80 -12.97 -7.52
CA SER A 470 21.25 -14.28 -7.83
C SER A 470 20.56 -14.32 -9.19
N LEU A 471 19.84 -13.27 -9.57
CA LEU A 471 19.18 -13.18 -10.88
C LEU A 471 20.20 -13.03 -12.00
N ARG A 472 21.24 -12.22 -11.80
CA ARG A 472 22.37 -12.11 -12.74
C ARG A 472 23.10 -13.44 -12.92
N ARG A 473 23.38 -14.16 -11.83
CA ARG A 473 23.97 -15.51 -11.89
C ARG A 473 23.07 -16.51 -12.61
N ALA A 474 21.75 -16.32 -12.58
CA ALA A 474 20.79 -17.13 -13.32
C ALA A 474 20.65 -16.72 -14.80
N GLY A 475 21.47 -15.78 -15.29
CA GLY A 475 21.48 -15.35 -16.69
C GLY A 475 20.41 -14.32 -17.05
N VAL A 476 19.75 -13.68 -16.08
CA VAL A 476 18.81 -12.59 -16.34
C VAL A 476 19.59 -11.38 -16.86
N SER A 477 19.29 -10.94 -18.08
CA SER A 477 19.91 -9.76 -18.71
C SER A 477 19.58 -8.47 -17.96
N ASP A 478 20.48 -7.48 -17.97
CA ASP A 478 20.21 -6.18 -17.33
C ASP A 478 18.97 -5.47 -17.91
N LEU A 479 18.63 -5.70 -19.19
CA LEU A 479 17.42 -5.16 -19.84
C LEU A 479 16.11 -5.62 -19.18
N THR A 480 16.07 -6.85 -18.66
CA THR A 480 14.88 -7.44 -18.04
C THR A 480 15.02 -7.60 -16.53
N LEU A 481 16.17 -7.24 -15.96
CA LEU A 481 16.49 -7.46 -14.56
C LEU A 481 15.48 -6.80 -13.63
N GLY A 482 15.03 -5.58 -13.94
CA GLY A 482 14.08 -4.85 -13.11
C GLY A 482 12.72 -5.53 -12.99
N SER A 483 12.10 -5.87 -14.13
CA SER A 483 10.79 -6.53 -14.14
C SER A 483 10.85 -7.93 -13.51
N VAL A 484 11.94 -8.68 -13.76
CA VAL A 484 12.16 -9.99 -13.13
C VAL A 484 12.42 -9.85 -11.63
N PHE A 485 13.20 -8.86 -11.21
CA PHE A 485 13.46 -8.57 -9.79
C PHE A 485 12.16 -8.29 -9.05
N VAL A 486 11.35 -7.36 -9.55
CA VAL A 486 10.09 -6.98 -8.90
C VAL A 486 9.16 -8.18 -8.78
N ARG A 487 8.99 -8.96 -9.86
CA ARG A 487 8.19 -10.19 -9.85
C ARG A 487 8.68 -11.20 -8.80
N VAL A 488 9.98 -11.45 -8.74
CA VAL A 488 10.55 -12.42 -7.79
C VAL A 488 10.47 -11.89 -6.36
N ALA A 489 10.77 -10.61 -6.12
CA ALA A 489 10.68 -9.98 -4.80
C ALA A 489 9.24 -9.99 -4.26
N SER A 490 8.25 -9.61 -5.08
CA SER A 490 6.82 -9.69 -4.68
C SER A 490 6.41 -11.11 -4.32
N ARG A 491 6.84 -12.13 -5.08
CA ARG A 491 6.61 -13.55 -4.75
C ARG A 491 7.24 -13.91 -3.39
N LEU A 492 8.51 -13.58 -3.20
CA LEU A 492 9.24 -13.90 -1.96
C LEU A 492 8.58 -13.28 -0.73
N MET A 493 8.14 -12.03 -0.84
CA MET A 493 7.39 -11.35 0.22
C MET A 493 6.04 -12.01 0.46
N ARG A 494 5.26 -12.31 -0.59
CA ARG A 494 3.96 -12.99 -0.47
C ARG A 494 4.07 -14.35 0.22
N GLU A 495 5.01 -15.20 -0.23
CA GLU A 495 5.16 -16.56 0.32
C GLU A 495 5.58 -16.53 1.80
N SER A 496 6.34 -15.51 2.21
CA SER A 496 6.73 -15.33 3.61
C SER A 496 5.63 -14.68 4.45
N SER A 497 5.29 -13.44 4.11
CA SER A 497 4.49 -12.53 4.90
C SER A 497 2.99 -12.81 4.83
N ILE A 498 2.52 -13.55 3.82
CA ILE A 498 1.12 -13.99 3.74
C ILE A 498 1.04 -15.50 3.92
N ILE A 499 1.67 -16.28 3.03
CA ILE A 499 1.47 -17.74 3.06
C ILE A 499 2.05 -18.37 4.32
N ALA A 500 3.29 -18.04 4.71
CA ALA A 500 3.86 -18.61 5.93
C ALA A 500 3.29 -17.98 7.21
N HIS A 501 3.12 -16.65 7.25
CA HIS A 501 2.58 -15.95 8.42
C HIS A 501 1.10 -16.30 8.67
N GLU A 502 0.21 -15.95 7.74
CA GLU A 502 -1.24 -16.18 7.89
C GLU A 502 -1.57 -17.68 7.82
N GLY A 503 -0.73 -18.46 7.13
CA GLY A 503 -0.82 -19.92 7.15
C GLY A 503 -0.54 -20.55 8.52
N ARG A 504 0.33 -19.94 9.33
CA ARG A 504 0.53 -20.39 10.71
C ARG A 504 -0.73 -20.16 11.54
N HIS A 505 -1.40 -19.03 11.36
CA HIS A 505 -2.68 -18.77 12.02
C HIS A 505 -3.72 -19.85 11.68
N ALA A 506 -3.82 -20.25 10.41
CA ALA A 506 -4.72 -21.31 9.99
C ALA A 506 -4.36 -22.69 10.57
N ILE A 507 -3.06 -23.01 10.65
CA ILE A 507 -2.59 -24.25 11.31
C ILE A 507 -2.90 -24.23 12.80
N ASP A 508 -2.61 -23.13 13.49
CA ASP A 508 -2.91 -23.01 14.92
C ASP A 508 -4.44 -23.09 15.13
N GLU A 509 -5.28 -22.46 14.31
CA GLU A 509 -6.74 -22.57 14.40
C GLU A 509 -7.23 -24.03 14.25
N MET A 510 -6.67 -24.80 13.32
CA MET A 510 -6.97 -26.22 13.15
C MET A 510 -6.55 -27.04 14.39
N LEU A 511 -5.38 -26.75 14.96
CA LEU A 511 -4.86 -27.45 16.15
C LEU A 511 -5.60 -27.04 17.44
N ARG A 512 -6.34 -25.93 17.41
CA ARG A 512 -7.08 -25.35 18.54
C ARG A 512 -6.28 -25.23 19.85
N PRO A 513 -5.02 -24.78 19.84
CA PRO A 513 -4.31 -24.48 21.07
C PRO A 513 -4.93 -23.23 21.72
N SER A 514 -4.95 -23.20 23.05
CA SER A 514 -5.32 -21.99 23.78
C SER A 514 -4.15 -20.99 23.73
N LEU A 515 -4.20 -20.03 22.81
CA LEU A 515 -3.14 -19.01 22.63
C LEU A 515 -3.67 -17.62 22.95
N SER A 516 -2.84 -16.80 23.59
CA SER A 516 -3.09 -15.36 23.65
C SER A 516 -2.87 -14.72 22.27
N PRO A 517 -3.45 -13.54 21.99
CA PRO A 517 -3.20 -12.84 20.73
C PRO A 517 -1.72 -12.60 20.44
N GLU A 518 -0.93 -12.30 21.48
CA GLU A 518 0.52 -12.13 21.37
C GLU A 518 1.24 -13.44 21.01
N GLU A 519 0.87 -14.56 21.64
CA GLU A 519 1.48 -15.86 21.34
C GLU A 519 1.16 -16.32 19.91
N ARG A 520 -0.06 -16.08 19.47
CA ARG A 520 -0.49 -16.31 18.08
C ARG A 520 0.39 -15.53 17.09
N GLU A 521 0.57 -14.22 17.33
CA GLU A 521 1.43 -13.37 16.49
C GLU A 521 2.91 -13.75 16.55
N PHE A 522 3.41 -14.12 17.73
CA PHE A 522 4.78 -14.59 17.90
C PHE A 522 5.06 -15.81 17.02
N ARG A 523 4.20 -16.84 17.07
CA ARG A 523 4.35 -18.06 16.25
C ARG A 523 4.27 -17.79 14.76
N ALA A 524 3.36 -16.92 14.33
CA ALA A 524 3.23 -16.54 12.93
C ALA A 524 4.47 -15.81 12.40
N LYS A 525 5.02 -14.86 13.17
CA LYS A 525 6.30 -14.19 12.87
C LYS A 525 7.48 -15.15 12.83
N LEU A 526 7.46 -16.19 13.68
CA LEU A 526 8.47 -17.25 13.62
C LEU A 526 8.43 -18.01 12.30
N SER A 527 7.23 -18.38 11.87
CA SER A 527 6.99 -19.11 10.62
C SER A 527 7.34 -18.26 9.39
N GLU A 528 7.00 -16.96 9.42
CA GLU A 528 7.33 -16.00 8.36
C GLU A 528 8.81 -16.08 7.94
N ILE A 529 9.73 -15.99 8.90
CA ILE A 529 11.17 -16.03 8.60
C ILE A 529 11.71 -17.46 8.44
N ALA A 530 11.21 -18.41 9.23
CA ALA A 530 11.68 -19.80 9.17
C ALA A 530 11.42 -20.51 7.82
N PHE A 531 10.36 -20.09 7.13
CA PHE A 531 9.96 -20.59 5.81
C PHE A 531 10.30 -19.65 4.66
N ALA A 532 10.82 -18.45 4.92
CA ALA A 532 11.28 -17.55 3.87
C ALA A 532 12.45 -18.15 3.08
N GLU A 533 12.36 -18.08 1.75
CA GLU A 533 13.47 -18.46 0.85
C GLU A 533 14.66 -17.50 1.03
N ARG A 534 14.38 -16.21 1.23
CA ARG A 534 15.37 -15.14 1.50
C ARG A 534 14.98 -14.28 2.70
N PRO A 535 15.23 -14.75 3.94
CA PRO A 535 14.93 -14.05 5.19
C PRO A 535 15.25 -12.55 5.19
N LYS A 536 16.44 -12.13 4.75
CA LYS A 536 16.85 -10.71 4.81
C LYS A 536 15.89 -9.75 4.09
N ILE A 537 15.23 -10.17 3.01
CA ILE A 537 14.27 -9.34 2.26
C ILE A 537 13.00 -9.06 3.07
N VAL A 538 12.60 -9.98 3.95
CA VAL A 538 11.31 -9.95 4.65
C VAL A 538 11.46 -9.55 6.13
N MET A 539 12.69 -9.36 6.62
CA MET A 539 12.95 -8.94 8.01
C MET A 539 12.35 -7.57 8.36
N SER A 540 11.91 -6.76 7.40
CA SER A 540 11.27 -5.47 7.65
C SER A 540 9.94 -5.56 8.42
N SER A 541 9.30 -6.73 8.43
CA SER A 541 8.10 -6.98 9.27
C SER A 541 8.43 -7.32 10.73
N ILE A 542 9.70 -7.65 11.00
CA ILE A 542 10.22 -8.06 12.31
C ILE A 542 11.01 -6.91 12.95
N VAL A 543 11.99 -6.36 12.23
CA VAL A 543 12.75 -5.16 12.64
C VAL A 543 11.95 -3.94 12.22
N HIS A 544 11.01 -3.54 13.07
CA HIS A 544 10.00 -2.54 12.76
C HIS A 544 9.80 -1.55 13.94
N PRO A 545 9.42 -0.28 13.71
CA PRO A 545 9.22 0.72 14.78
C PRO A 545 8.22 0.31 15.88
N ASN A 546 7.34 -0.64 15.61
CA ASN A 546 6.34 -1.12 16.57
C ASN A 546 6.89 -2.09 17.63
N ILE A 547 8.18 -2.44 17.60
CA ILE A 547 8.77 -3.34 18.60
C ILE A 547 8.49 -2.81 20.01
N GLY A 548 7.85 -3.64 20.84
CA GLY A 548 7.58 -3.33 22.24
C GLY A 548 6.32 -2.49 22.51
N ASP A 549 5.56 -2.12 21.48
CA ASP A 549 4.29 -1.42 21.68
C ASP A 549 3.20 -2.33 22.30
N ALA A 550 2.05 -1.73 22.62
CA ALA A 550 0.93 -2.41 23.27
C ALA A 550 0.14 -3.35 22.34
N THR A 551 0.48 -3.44 21.06
CA THR A 551 -0.21 -4.32 20.10
C THR A 551 0.31 -5.76 20.21
N PRO A 552 -0.49 -6.77 19.82
CA PRO A 552 -0.02 -8.14 19.71
C PRO A 552 1.23 -8.29 18.81
N HIS A 553 1.29 -7.58 17.69
CA HIS A 553 2.45 -7.60 16.80
C HIS A 553 3.71 -6.99 17.44
N GLY A 554 3.58 -5.86 18.16
CA GLY A 554 4.71 -5.20 18.80
C GLY A 554 5.32 -6.00 19.94
N ARG A 555 4.45 -6.58 20.80
CA ARG A 555 4.89 -7.53 21.85
C ARG A 555 5.53 -8.79 21.26
N ALA A 556 4.97 -9.34 20.18
CA ALA A 556 5.56 -10.47 19.48
C ALA A 556 6.94 -10.14 18.89
N ASN A 557 7.10 -8.98 18.25
CA ASN A 557 8.38 -8.50 17.73
C ASN A 557 9.44 -8.35 18.84
N ALA A 558 9.07 -7.80 20.00
CA ALA A 558 9.96 -7.71 21.17
C ALA A 558 10.44 -9.10 21.64
N ARG A 559 9.54 -10.10 21.67
CA ARG A 559 9.91 -11.48 22.00
C ARG A 559 10.86 -12.10 20.99
N VAL A 560 10.67 -11.84 19.69
CA VAL A 560 11.59 -12.28 18.63
C VAL A 560 12.97 -11.65 18.83
N MET A 561 13.05 -10.34 19.12
CA MET A 561 14.33 -9.66 19.39
C MET A 561 15.09 -10.31 20.55
N LEU A 562 14.41 -10.57 21.69
CA LEU A 562 15.01 -11.26 22.83
C LEU A 562 15.52 -12.66 22.46
N GLY A 563 14.76 -13.40 21.66
CA GLY A 563 15.14 -14.71 21.18
C GLY A 563 16.35 -14.69 20.26
N LEU A 564 16.43 -13.71 19.34
CA LEU A 564 17.60 -13.51 18.48
C LEU A 564 18.86 -13.17 19.28
N ILE A 565 18.76 -12.31 20.29
CA ILE A 565 19.89 -12.00 21.20
C ILE A 565 20.41 -13.28 21.87
N ARG A 566 19.51 -14.11 22.42
CA ARG A 566 19.88 -15.38 23.06
C ARG A 566 20.53 -16.34 22.06
N TRP A 567 19.95 -16.48 20.88
CA TRP A 567 20.47 -17.36 19.84
C TRP A 567 21.87 -16.93 19.37
N MET A 568 22.06 -15.64 19.07
CA MET A 568 23.36 -15.11 18.63
C MET A 568 24.45 -15.29 19.69
N ARG A 569 24.12 -15.15 20.98
CA ARG A 569 25.05 -15.44 22.08
C ARG A 569 25.44 -16.91 22.15
N ALA A 570 24.45 -17.81 22.06
CA ALA A 570 24.68 -19.26 22.13
C ALA A 570 25.46 -19.79 20.92
N HIS A 571 25.31 -19.17 19.75
CA HIS A 571 25.93 -19.56 18.49
C HIS A 571 27.05 -18.60 18.06
N ALA A 572 27.67 -17.88 19.01
CA ALA A 572 28.64 -16.83 18.70
C ALA A 572 29.82 -17.30 17.84
N SER A 573 30.30 -18.53 18.06
CA SER A 573 31.38 -19.14 17.28
C SER A 573 30.99 -19.47 15.84
N GLU A 574 29.70 -19.59 15.54
CA GLU A 574 29.18 -19.85 14.20
C GLU A 574 28.96 -18.55 13.39
N VAL A 575 28.93 -17.38 14.04
CA VAL A 575 28.64 -16.10 13.40
C VAL A 575 29.95 -15.39 13.05
N ARG A 576 30.29 -15.37 11.76
CA ARG A 576 31.50 -14.72 11.27
C ARG A 576 31.51 -13.23 11.62
N GLY A 577 32.56 -12.79 12.31
CA GLY A 577 32.78 -11.38 12.65
C GLY A 577 31.97 -10.88 13.86
N LEU A 578 31.27 -11.76 14.58
CA LEU A 578 30.51 -11.36 15.78
C LEU A 578 31.44 -10.97 16.93
N LEU A 579 31.17 -9.81 17.52
CA LEU A 579 31.85 -9.31 18.71
C LEU A 579 30.98 -9.58 19.95
N VAL A 580 31.34 -10.59 20.73
CA VAL A 580 30.56 -11.08 21.89
C VAL A 580 30.41 -10.05 23.02
N ASN A 581 31.35 -9.10 23.13
CA ASN A 581 31.36 -8.06 24.16
C ASN A 581 30.60 -6.78 23.73
N ARG A 582 29.86 -6.84 22.62
CA ARG A 582 29.06 -5.72 22.09
C ARG A 582 27.58 -6.12 22.04
N PRO A 583 26.63 -5.16 22.05
CA PRO A 583 25.21 -5.47 21.85
C PRO A 583 24.97 -6.34 20.61
N MET A 584 24.07 -7.32 20.71
CA MET A 584 23.88 -8.33 19.67
C MET A 584 23.06 -7.82 18.49
N LEU A 585 21.96 -7.09 18.72
CA LEU A 585 21.05 -6.67 17.64
C LEU A 585 21.69 -5.76 16.58
N PRO A 586 22.59 -4.81 16.89
CA PRO A 586 23.32 -4.07 15.86
C PRO A 586 24.09 -4.96 14.88
N GLN A 587 24.48 -6.17 15.34
CA GLN A 587 25.24 -7.17 14.60
C GLN A 587 24.34 -8.20 13.89
N LEU A 588 23.00 -8.09 14.01
CA LEU A 588 22.04 -8.98 13.35
C LEU A 588 22.28 -9.14 11.83
N PRO A 589 22.69 -8.09 11.07
CA PRO A 589 22.98 -8.24 9.64
C PRO A 589 24.13 -9.22 9.30
N LEU A 590 24.97 -9.59 10.28
CA LEU A 590 26.02 -10.61 10.10
C LEU A 590 25.44 -12.01 9.90
N LEU A 591 24.21 -12.28 10.34
CA LEU A 591 23.58 -13.57 10.13
C LEU A 591 23.31 -13.82 8.65
N SER A 592 23.70 -14.99 8.18
CA SER A 592 23.27 -15.50 6.87
C SER A 592 21.78 -15.86 6.87
N ASP A 593 21.17 -15.95 5.69
CA ASP A 593 19.79 -16.43 5.52
C ASP A 593 19.57 -17.81 6.18
N ALA A 594 20.56 -18.71 6.10
CA ALA A 594 20.48 -20.02 6.75
C ALA A 594 20.50 -19.91 8.29
N GLN A 595 21.31 -19.01 8.84
CA GLN A 595 21.36 -18.75 10.29
C GLN A 595 20.08 -18.07 10.79
N LEU A 596 19.52 -17.12 10.03
CA LEU A 596 18.22 -16.53 10.33
C LEU A 596 17.14 -17.62 10.40
N ARG A 597 17.02 -18.49 9.39
CA ARG A 597 16.06 -19.61 9.44
C ARG A 597 16.28 -20.51 10.66
N ARG A 598 17.52 -20.88 10.96
CA ARG A 598 17.85 -21.72 12.15
C ARG A 598 17.46 -21.04 13.45
N ALA A 599 17.76 -19.76 13.60
CA ALA A 599 17.41 -18.98 14.78
C ALA A 599 15.89 -18.98 14.99
N PHE A 600 15.13 -18.65 13.95
CA PHE A 600 13.67 -18.60 14.02
C PHE A 600 13.03 -19.97 14.28
N ARG A 601 13.53 -21.05 13.66
CA ARG A 601 13.09 -22.43 13.96
C ARG A 601 13.37 -22.82 15.40
N SER A 602 14.51 -22.43 15.97
CA SER A 602 14.86 -22.78 17.36
C SER A 602 13.91 -22.16 18.41
N MET A 603 13.17 -21.12 18.02
CA MET A 603 12.19 -20.46 18.87
C MET A 603 10.77 -21.01 18.69
N ASP A 604 10.52 -21.80 17.63
CA ASP A 604 9.17 -22.20 17.23
C ASP A 604 8.72 -23.50 17.92
N PRO A 605 7.63 -23.48 18.72
CA PRO A 605 7.14 -24.68 19.40
C PRO A 605 6.82 -25.85 18.47
N LEU A 606 6.34 -25.61 17.24
CA LEU A 606 6.03 -26.69 16.29
C LEU A 606 7.30 -27.29 15.69
N ALA A 607 8.38 -26.52 15.55
CA ALA A 607 9.66 -27.05 15.08
C ALA A 607 10.33 -27.94 16.13
N LEU A 608 10.09 -27.66 17.42
CA LEU A 608 10.63 -28.42 18.56
C LEU A 608 9.83 -29.70 18.85
N GLN A 609 8.68 -29.90 18.22
CA GLN A 609 7.85 -31.10 18.33
C GLN A 609 7.57 -31.77 16.96
N PRO A 610 8.61 -32.15 16.19
CA PRO A 610 8.40 -32.77 14.89
C PRO A 610 7.95 -34.24 15.08
N GLY A 611 6.63 -34.48 15.08
CA GLY A 611 6.08 -35.84 14.99
C GLY A 611 5.28 -36.35 16.19
N ARG A 612 4.18 -35.66 16.52
CA ARG A 612 2.97 -36.34 17.03
C ARG A 612 1.87 -36.26 16.01
#